data_AF-A0AAQ5ZKP6-F1
#
_entry.id   AF-A0AAQ5ZKP6-F1
#
_cell.length_a   1.000
_cell.length_b   1.000
_cell.length_c   1.000
_cell.angle_alpha   90.00
_cell.angle_beta   90.00
_cell.angle_gamma   90.00
#
_symmetry.space_group_name_H-M   'P 1'
#
loop_
_entity.id
_entity.type
_entity.pdbx_description
1 polymer ?
#
loop_
_entity_poly.entity_id
_entity_poly.type
_entity_poly.pdbx_seq_one_letter_code
_entity_poly.pdbx_strand_id
1 'polypeptide(L)'
;MCPEDVTSQLEEDEESVEAGAVLLDDDSPGFQDVSPPMYQRRSPPHRSVSESELTRPGYVKLSKPVALWTQQDVCKWLKKHCPNQHQIYSDSFKQHDITGRALMRLTDRKLERMGIMQEGQRQHILQQVLQLRVREEVRTLQLLTQASLECTPSSP
;
A
#
# COMPACT_ATOMS: atom_id res chain seq x y z
N MET A 1 -28.55 -7.38 44.96
CA MET A 1 -28.98 -6.11 45.58
C MET A 1 -27.90 -5.72 46.57
N CYS A 2 -27.21 -4.61 46.27
CA CYS A 2 -26.27 -3.80 47.07
C CYS A 2 -24.84 -4.32 47.41
N PRO A 3 -23.83 -3.44 47.65
CA PRO A 3 -23.44 -2.28 46.81
C PRO A 3 -21.90 -1.89 46.84
N GLU A 4 -21.50 -0.90 46.00
CA GLU A 4 -20.41 0.16 46.10
C GLU A 4 -18.91 -0.23 46.04
N ASP A 5 -18.13 0.21 45.04
CA ASP A 5 -17.49 1.54 44.80
C ASP A 5 -16.13 1.66 45.52
N VAL A 6 -15.02 1.73 44.75
CA VAL A 6 -13.79 2.38 45.23
C VAL A 6 -12.82 2.74 44.08
N THR A 7 -12.59 4.05 43.96
CA THR A 7 -11.34 4.76 43.59
C THR A 7 -10.89 4.88 42.13
N SER A 8 -11.18 6.06 41.59
CA SER A 8 -10.30 6.92 40.79
C SER A 8 -8.88 7.08 41.38
N GLN A 9 -7.85 7.17 40.54
CA GLN A 9 -6.66 7.98 40.78
C GLN A 9 -5.90 8.27 39.48
N LEU A 10 -5.72 9.57 39.22
CA LEU A 10 -4.77 10.19 38.31
C LEU A 10 -3.42 10.36 39.05
N GLU A 11 -2.44 10.97 38.36
CA GLU A 11 -1.11 11.45 38.80
C GLU A 11 0.04 10.52 38.40
N GLU A 12 0.82 10.88 37.36
CA GLU A 12 2.00 11.79 37.35
C GLU A 12 3.25 11.06 37.86
N ASP A 13 4.33 11.03 37.07
CA ASP A 13 5.65 11.45 37.55
C ASP A 13 6.72 11.34 36.44
N GLU A 14 7.46 12.44 36.35
CA GLU A 14 8.61 12.66 35.49
C GLU A 14 9.86 12.08 36.16
N GLU A 15 10.82 11.56 35.39
CA GLU A 15 12.19 11.43 35.92
C GLU A 15 13.22 11.92 34.90
N SER A 16 13.78 13.06 35.27
CA SER A 16 14.98 13.70 34.76
C SER A 16 16.19 13.16 35.51
N VAL A 17 17.30 12.91 34.82
CA VAL A 17 18.63 12.95 35.46
C VAL A 17 19.61 13.75 34.59
N GLU A 18 19.87 14.95 35.08
CA GLU A 18 20.94 15.86 34.71
C GLU A 18 22.21 15.50 35.50
N ALA A 19 23.34 15.47 34.81
CA ALA A 19 24.68 15.69 35.36
C ALA A 19 25.61 15.87 34.16
N GLY A 20 26.48 16.87 34.04
CA GLY A 20 26.89 17.97 34.89
C GLY A 20 27.99 18.67 34.10
N ALA A 21 28.01 20.00 34.16
CA ALA A 21 28.87 20.85 33.37
C ALA A 21 30.35 20.82 33.79
N VAL A 22 31.15 21.51 32.94
CA VAL A 22 32.45 22.17 33.17
C VAL A 22 33.73 21.34 32.93
N LEU A 23 34.54 21.72 31.92
CA LEU A 23 35.60 22.73 31.99
C LEU A 23 36.36 22.79 30.66
N LEU A 24 36.86 23.98 30.35
CA LEU A 24 37.62 24.35 29.17
C LEU A 24 39.10 23.99 29.38
N ASP A 25 39.73 23.37 28.39
CA ASP A 25 41.17 23.55 28.15
C ASP A 25 41.46 23.70 26.65
N ASP A 26 42.29 24.72 26.42
CA ASP A 26 42.76 25.32 25.20
C ASP A 26 44.07 24.62 24.80
N ASP A 27 44.16 24.07 23.59
CA ASP A 27 45.40 24.05 22.79
C ASP A 27 45.07 23.65 21.34
N SER A 28 45.05 24.64 20.43
CA SER A 28 45.18 24.40 18.98
C SER A 28 46.64 24.55 18.59
N PRO A 29 47.22 23.59 17.85
CA PRO A 29 47.70 23.99 16.52
C PRO A 29 47.59 22.88 15.46
N GLY A 30 47.21 23.27 14.24
CA GLY A 30 47.44 22.44 13.05
C GLY A 30 46.34 22.53 12.01
N PHE A 31 46.35 23.59 11.20
CA PHE A 31 45.54 23.72 10.01
C PHE A 31 45.96 22.64 8.99
N GLN A 32 45.19 21.57 8.88
CA GLN A 32 45.21 20.70 7.70
C GLN A 32 43.94 20.99 6.90
N ASP A 33 44.15 21.71 5.80
CA ASP A 33 43.20 21.89 4.72
C ASP A 33 42.87 20.52 4.11
N VAL A 34 41.80 19.90 4.61
CA VAL A 34 41.17 18.76 3.94
C VAL A 34 39.84 19.28 3.40
N SER A 35 39.89 19.73 2.15
CA SER A 35 38.70 19.97 1.33
C SER A 35 37.69 18.83 1.52
N PRO A 36 36.42 19.11 1.89
CA PRO A 36 35.41 18.07 1.95
C PRO A 36 35.24 17.47 0.55
N PRO A 37 35.16 16.13 0.40
CA PRO A 37 34.80 15.55 -0.89
C PRO A 37 33.43 16.11 -1.28
N MET A 38 33.36 16.66 -2.49
CA MET A 38 32.16 17.20 -3.08
C MET A 38 30.97 16.30 -2.75
N TYR A 39 29.98 16.85 -2.05
CA TYR A 39 28.66 16.26 -1.94
C TYR A 39 28.14 16.04 -3.35
N GLN A 40 28.29 14.81 -3.87
CA GLN A 40 27.56 14.41 -5.04
C GLN A 40 26.11 14.23 -4.59
N ARG A 41 25.37 15.35 -4.67
CA ARG A 41 23.93 15.42 -4.53
C ARG A 41 23.34 14.49 -5.58
N ARG A 42 23.20 13.21 -5.23
CA ARG A 42 22.42 12.27 -6.02
C ARG A 42 20.99 12.76 -5.93
N SER A 43 20.53 13.38 -7.02
CA SER A 43 19.13 13.67 -7.25
C SER A 43 18.32 12.39 -6.99
N PRO A 44 17.20 12.45 -6.25
CA PRO A 44 16.27 11.33 -6.16
C PRO A 44 15.90 10.88 -7.58
N PRO A 45 15.66 9.58 -7.84
CA PRO A 45 15.25 9.14 -9.16
C PRO A 45 13.93 9.83 -9.49
N HIS A 46 14.02 10.82 -10.38
CA HIS A 46 12.90 11.53 -10.94
C HIS A 46 12.15 10.50 -11.78
N ARG A 47 11.16 9.83 -11.17
CA ARG A 47 10.22 9.00 -11.89
C ARG A 47 9.26 9.94 -12.61
N SER A 48 9.76 10.55 -13.69
CA SER A 48 8.96 11.31 -14.63
C SER A 48 7.98 10.35 -15.27
N VAL A 49 6.80 10.21 -14.68
CA VAL A 49 5.64 9.77 -15.44
C VAL A 49 5.20 10.99 -16.22
N SER A 50 5.61 11.07 -17.49
CA SER A 50 5.12 12.10 -18.40
C SER A 50 3.59 12.09 -18.37
N GLU A 51 2.96 13.21 -18.02
CA GLU A 51 1.50 13.41 -18.02
C GLU A 51 0.88 13.38 -19.43
N SER A 52 1.70 13.25 -20.47
CA SER A 52 1.32 13.38 -21.88
C SER A 52 0.61 12.16 -22.50
N GLU A 53 0.43 11.06 -21.76
CA GLU A 53 -0.23 9.84 -22.27
C GLU A 53 -1.75 9.79 -21.98
N LEU A 54 -2.36 10.87 -21.47
CA LEU A 54 -3.75 10.87 -20.98
C LEU A 54 -4.82 11.31 -21.97
N THR A 55 -4.46 11.66 -23.22
CA THR A 55 -5.41 12.30 -24.17
C THR A 55 -5.54 11.63 -25.54
N ARG A 56 -5.04 10.40 -25.73
CA ARG A 56 -5.35 9.62 -26.96
C ARG A 56 -6.61 8.77 -26.77
N PRO A 57 -7.69 8.99 -27.56
CA PRO A 57 -8.82 8.05 -27.61
C PRO A 57 -8.30 6.73 -28.18
N GLY A 58 -8.15 5.72 -27.33
CA GLY A 58 -7.57 4.40 -27.70
C GLY A 58 -6.37 3.96 -26.87
N TYR A 59 -5.83 4.79 -25.96
CA TYR A 59 -4.82 4.31 -25.02
C TYR A 59 -5.49 3.75 -23.76
N VAL A 60 -5.84 2.47 -23.77
CA VAL A 60 -6.21 1.76 -22.54
C VAL A 60 -4.97 1.66 -21.65
N LYS A 61 -4.90 2.55 -20.66
CA LYS A 61 -3.82 2.62 -19.67
C LYS A 61 -3.49 1.20 -19.19
N LEU A 62 -2.26 0.74 -19.45
CA LEU A 62 -1.74 -0.56 -19.04
C LEU A 62 -1.54 -0.61 -17.52
N SER A 63 -2.58 -0.35 -16.73
CA SER A 63 -2.57 -0.69 -15.31
C SER A 63 -2.23 -2.17 -15.16
N LYS A 64 -1.43 -2.49 -14.16
CA LYS A 64 -0.95 -3.85 -13.95
C LYS A 64 -2.16 -4.81 -13.79
N PRO A 65 -2.24 -5.92 -14.56
CA PRO A 65 -3.35 -6.85 -14.46
C PRO A 65 -3.42 -7.43 -13.04
N VAL A 66 -4.64 -7.75 -12.58
CA VAL A 66 -4.88 -8.19 -11.19
C VAL A 66 -4.06 -9.43 -10.84
N ALA A 67 -3.89 -10.35 -11.79
CA ALA A 67 -3.08 -11.55 -11.58
C ALA A 67 -1.62 -11.26 -11.21
N LEU A 68 -1.09 -10.08 -11.55
CA LEU A 68 0.27 -9.68 -11.20
C LEU A 68 0.34 -8.85 -9.90
N TRP A 69 -0.78 -8.55 -9.27
CA TRP A 69 -0.80 -7.75 -8.05
C TRP A 69 -0.06 -8.44 -6.90
N THR A 70 0.78 -7.67 -6.24
CA THR A 70 1.46 -8.07 -5.01
C THR A 70 0.50 -8.00 -3.83
N GLN A 71 0.89 -8.56 -2.69
CA GLN A 71 0.14 -8.41 -1.43
C GLN A 71 -0.11 -6.92 -1.10
N GLN A 72 0.88 -6.05 -1.34
CA GLN A 72 0.74 -4.60 -1.11
C GLN A 72 -0.36 -3.98 -1.99
N ASP A 73 -0.42 -4.37 -3.26
CA ASP A 73 -1.44 -3.90 -4.19
C ASP A 73 -2.84 -4.36 -3.74
N VAL A 74 -2.95 -5.60 -3.25
CA VAL A 74 -4.19 -6.14 -2.68
C VAL A 74 -4.63 -5.37 -1.43
N CYS A 75 -3.72 -5.06 -0.51
CA CYS A 75 -4.04 -4.25 0.67
C CYS A 75 -4.50 -2.83 0.29
N LYS A 76 -3.85 -2.21 -0.71
CA LYS A 76 -4.28 -0.90 -1.23
C LYS A 76 -5.67 -0.97 -1.84
N TRP A 77 -5.97 -2.03 -2.59
CA TRP A 77 -7.29 -2.27 -3.16
C TRP A 77 -8.36 -2.45 -2.07
N LEU A 78 -8.09 -3.26 -1.04
CA LEU A 78 -8.98 -3.45 0.11
C LEU A 78 -9.30 -2.13 0.80
N LYS A 79 -8.28 -1.30 1.08
CA LYS A 79 -8.48 0.02 1.70
C LYS A 79 -9.41 0.93 0.89
N LYS A 80 -9.35 0.85 -0.45
CA LYS A 80 -10.18 1.65 -1.35
C LYS A 80 -11.61 1.12 -1.49
N HIS A 81 -11.77 -0.19 -1.57
CA HIS A 81 -13.04 -0.84 -1.95
C HIS A 81 -13.84 -1.39 -0.76
N CYS A 82 -13.20 -1.58 0.39
CA CYS A 82 -13.81 -2.06 1.63
C CYS A 82 -13.44 -1.13 2.80
N PRO A 83 -13.93 0.14 2.82
CA PRO A 83 -13.50 1.11 3.83
C PRO A 83 -13.91 0.73 5.26
N ASN A 84 -15.01 0.00 5.41
CA ASN A 84 -15.49 -0.48 6.70
C ASN A 84 -14.55 -1.58 7.23
N GLN A 85 -13.90 -1.34 8.38
CA GLN A 85 -12.96 -2.29 9.01
C GLN A 85 -11.81 -2.75 8.08
N HIS A 86 -11.35 -1.89 7.16
CA HIS A 86 -10.26 -2.22 6.23
C HIS A 86 -8.98 -2.71 6.92
N GLN A 87 -8.76 -2.32 8.17
CA GLN A 87 -7.57 -2.65 8.95
C GLN A 87 -7.53 -4.15 9.27
N ILE A 88 -8.62 -4.69 9.83
CA ILE A 88 -8.76 -6.11 10.15
C ILE A 88 -8.60 -6.99 8.89
N TYR A 89 -9.22 -6.59 7.78
CA TYR A 89 -9.07 -7.33 6.51
C TYR A 89 -7.65 -7.22 5.97
N SER A 90 -7.04 -6.03 6.00
CA SER A 90 -5.68 -5.85 5.51
C SER A 90 -4.70 -6.74 6.27
N ASP A 91 -4.84 -6.82 7.59
CA ASP A 91 -3.95 -7.64 8.42
C ASP A 91 -4.17 -9.14 8.17
N SER A 92 -5.43 -9.58 8.08
CA SER A 92 -5.77 -10.96 7.71
C SER A 92 -5.21 -11.34 6.32
N PHE A 93 -5.33 -10.46 5.34
CA PHE A 93 -4.84 -10.71 3.98
C PHE A 93 -3.31 -10.66 3.90
N LYS A 94 -2.64 -9.84 4.72
CA LYS A 94 -1.18 -9.84 4.85
C LYS A 94 -0.69 -11.13 5.49
N GLN A 95 -1.27 -11.54 6.60
CA GLN A 95 -0.88 -12.75 7.33
C GLN A 95 -1.00 -14.02 6.47
N HIS A 96 -1.92 -14.03 5.52
CA HIS A 96 -2.14 -15.16 4.62
C HIS A 96 -1.49 -15.01 3.23
N ASP A 97 -0.60 -14.02 3.04
CA ASP A 97 0.10 -13.77 1.77
C ASP A 97 -0.83 -13.71 0.55
N ILE A 98 -1.98 -13.05 0.71
CA ILE A 98 -2.98 -12.96 -0.35
C ILE A 98 -2.48 -12.02 -1.45
N THR A 99 -1.98 -12.62 -2.53
CA THR A 99 -1.61 -11.94 -3.78
C THR A 99 -2.81 -11.81 -4.72
N GLY A 100 -2.67 -11.05 -5.81
CA GLY A 100 -3.72 -10.85 -6.80
C GLY A 100 -4.30 -12.16 -7.39
N ARG A 101 -3.45 -13.17 -7.61
CA ARG A 101 -3.89 -14.51 -8.05
C ARG A 101 -4.81 -15.17 -7.03
N ALA A 102 -4.47 -15.06 -5.75
CA ALA A 102 -5.29 -15.61 -4.67
C ALA A 102 -6.60 -14.82 -4.52
N LEU A 103 -6.56 -13.49 -4.65
CA LEU A 103 -7.75 -12.61 -4.65
C LEU A 103 -8.74 -13.00 -5.75
N MET A 104 -8.24 -13.27 -6.95
CA MET A 104 -9.06 -13.73 -8.08
C MET A 104 -9.68 -15.11 -7.87
N ARG A 105 -9.17 -15.89 -6.91
CA ARG A 105 -9.68 -17.22 -6.54
C ARG A 105 -10.32 -17.25 -5.15
N LEU A 106 -10.52 -16.10 -4.52
CA LEU A 106 -11.06 -16.02 -3.17
C LEU A 106 -12.47 -16.64 -3.11
N THR A 107 -12.76 -17.30 -2.00
CA THR A 107 -14.03 -17.95 -1.69
C THR A 107 -14.44 -17.63 -0.26
N ASP A 108 -15.72 -17.81 0.04
CA ASP A 108 -16.27 -17.62 1.39
C ASP A 108 -15.50 -18.45 2.44
N ARG A 109 -15.30 -19.75 2.17
CA ARG A 109 -14.54 -20.66 3.03
C ARG A 109 -13.08 -20.26 3.25
N LYS A 110 -12.48 -19.52 2.32
CA LYS A 110 -11.12 -19.01 2.50
C LYS A 110 -11.13 -17.79 3.43
N LEU A 111 -12.09 -16.88 3.28
CA LEU A 111 -12.26 -15.73 4.17
C LEU A 111 -12.57 -16.15 5.60
N GLU A 112 -13.43 -17.15 5.78
CA GLU A 112 -13.75 -17.74 7.08
C GLU A 112 -12.49 -18.27 7.76
N ARG A 113 -11.67 -19.07 7.05
CA ARG A 113 -10.38 -19.58 7.57
C ARG A 113 -9.33 -18.50 7.80
N MET A 114 -9.49 -17.32 7.20
CA MET A 114 -8.62 -16.17 7.42
C MET A 114 -9.03 -15.35 8.65
N GLY A 115 -10.06 -15.77 9.38
CA GLY A 115 -10.53 -15.09 10.60
C GLY A 115 -11.69 -14.12 10.39
N ILE A 116 -12.21 -14.00 9.16
CA ILE A 116 -13.36 -13.12 8.87
C ILE A 116 -14.64 -13.92 9.14
N MET A 117 -15.05 -13.97 10.42
CA MET A 117 -16.17 -14.79 10.92
C MET A 117 -17.55 -14.23 10.58
N GLN A 118 -17.68 -12.92 10.39
CA GLN A 118 -18.95 -12.28 10.07
C GLN A 118 -19.35 -12.53 8.61
N GLU A 119 -20.50 -13.15 8.39
CA GLU A 119 -20.97 -13.46 7.04
C GLU A 119 -21.21 -12.21 6.20
N GLY A 120 -21.85 -11.18 6.78
CA GLY A 120 -22.09 -9.92 6.06
C GLY A 120 -20.79 -9.26 5.56
N GLN A 121 -19.72 -9.37 6.33
CA GLN A 121 -18.39 -8.88 5.92
C GLN A 121 -17.81 -9.72 4.79
N ARG A 122 -17.87 -11.06 4.90
CA ARG A 122 -17.39 -11.96 3.84
C ARG A 122 -18.12 -11.72 2.53
N GLN A 123 -19.45 -11.62 2.58
CA GLN A 123 -20.27 -11.35 1.41
C GLN A 123 -19.91 -10.00 0.77
N HIS A 124 -19.70 -8.96 1.58
CA HIS A 124 -19.28 -7.67 1.06
C HIS A 124 -17.92 -7.74 0.32
N ILE A 125 -16.93 -8.42 0.90
CA ILE A 125 -15.62 -8.59 0.25
C ILE A 125 -15.77 -9.40 -1.05
N LEU A 126 -16.52 -10.50 -1.03
CA LEU A 126 -16.74 -11.32 -2.21
C LEU A 126 -17.44 -10.54 -3.33
N GLN A 127 -18.40 -9.67 -2.98
CA GLN A 127 -19.05 -8.80 -3.93
C GLN A 127 -18.07 -7.82 -4.58
N GLN A 128 -17.19 -7.20 -3.79
CA GLN A 128 -16.15 -6.32 -4.32
C GLN A 128 -15.17 -7.08 -5.22
N VAL A 129 -14.78 -8.30 -4.82
CA VAL A 129 -13.92 -9.17 -5.62
C VAL A 129 -14.61 -9.51 -6.94
N LEU A 130 -15.90 -9.85 -6.94
CA LEU A 130 -16.65 -10.15 -8.16
C LEU A 130 -16.66 -8.96 -9.12
N GLN A 131 -16.91 -7.74 -8.62
CA GLN A 131 -16.82 -6.52 -9.42
C GLN A 131 -15.42 -6.32 -10.01
N LEU A 132 -14.37 -6.60 -9.23
CA LEU A 132 -13.00 -6.56 -9.72
C LEU A 132 -12.78 -7.55 -10.87
N ARG A 133 -13.32 -8.77 -10.79
CA ARG A 133 -13.20 -9.78 -11.87
C ARG A 133 -13.88 -9.31 -13.13
N VAL A 134 -15.13 -8.86 -13.04
CA VAL A 134 -15.89 -8.36 -14.19
C VAL A 134 -15.14 -7.20 -14.86
N ARG A 135 -14.59 -6.27 -14.07
CA ARG A 135 -13.81 -5.16 -14.61
C ARG A 135 -12.54 -5.63 -15.32
N GLU A 136 -11.85 -6.63 -14.78
CA GLU A 136 -10.64 -7.18 -15.39
C GLU A 136 -10.94 -7.93 -16.70
N GLU A 137 -12.05 -8.66 -16.77
CA GLU A 137 -12.50 -9.33 -18.00
C GLU A 137 -12.85 -8.30 -19.08
N VAL A 138 -13.65 -7.28 -18.76
CA VAL A 138 -13.99 -6.19 -19.69
C VAL A 138 -12.74 -5.53 -20.24
N ARG A 139 -11.77 -5.27 -19.36
CA ARG A 139 -10.49 -4.68 -19.74
C ARG A 139 -9.67 -5.59 -20.65
N THR A 140 -9.61 -6.89 -20.34
CA THR A 140 -8.90 -7.88 -21.14
C THR A 140 -9.51 -7.96 -22.54
N LEU A 141 -10.84 -8.00 -22.63
CA LEU A 141 -11.55 -7.97 -23.91
C LEU A 141 -11.24 -6.70 -24.71
N GLN A 142 -11.25 -5.52 -24.07
CA GLN A 142 -10.87 -4.26 -24.72
C GLN A 142 -9.44 -4.28 -25.26
N LEU A 143 -8.49 -4.81 -24.50
CA LEU A 143 -7.08 -4.94 -24.92
C LEU A 143 -6.94 -5.87 -26.13
N LEU A 144 -7.63 -7.02 -26.11
CA LEU A 144 -7.61 -7.97 -27.23
C LEU A 144 -8.20 -7.38 -28.51
N THR A 145 -9.34 -6.69 -28.40
CA THR A 145 -9.98 -6.05 -29.56
C THR A 145 -9.09 -4.94 -30.15
N GLN A 146 -8.43 -4.13 -29.33
CA GLN A 146 -7.51 -3.09 -29.82
C GLN A 146 -6.26 -3.69 -30.48
N ALA A 147 -5.66 -4.72 -29.87
CA ALA A 147 -4.51 -5.43 -30.47
C ALA A 147 -4.87 -6.06 -31.83
N SER A 148 -6.12 -6.50 -32.01
CA SER A 148 -6.60 -7.04 -33.28
C SER A 148 -6.78 -5.96 -34.37
N LEU A 149 -7.08 -4.72 -34.00
CA LEU A 149 -7.29 -3.62 -34.96
C LEU A 149 -5.95 -3.01 -35.42
N GLU A 150 -4.94 -2.98 -34.55
CA GLU A 150 -3.59 -2.50 -34.88
C GLU A 150 -2.81 -3.46 -35.80
N CYS A 151 -3.23 -4.73 -35.93
CA CYS A 151 -2.61 -5.74 -36.81
C CYS A 151 -3.14 -5.76 -38.25
N THR A 152 -3.99 -4.81 -38.67
CA THR A 152 -4.35 -4.69 -40.09
C THR A 152 -3.19 -4.02 -40.83
N PRO A 153 -2.47 -4.70 -41.75
CA PRO A 153 -1.48 -4.03 -42.56
C PRO A 153 -2.23 -3.02 -43.44
N SER A 154 -1.87 -1.75 -43.30
CA SER A 154 -2.26 -0.71 -44.24
C SER A 154 -1.80 -1.16 -45.62
N SER A 155 -2.72 -1.68 -46.44
CA SER A 155 -2.41 -2.03 -47.82
C SER A 155 -1.94 -0.76 -48.56
N PRO A 156 -0.88 -0.86 -49.38
CA PRO A 156 -0.32 0.27 -50.12
C PRO A 156 -1.24 0.80 -51.22
#